data_AF-A0A397TUV2-F1
#
_entry.id   AF-A0A397TUV2-F1
#
_cell.length_a   1.000
_cell.length_b   1.000
_cell.length_c   1.000
_cell.angle_alpha   90.00
_cell.angle_beta   90.00
_cell.angle_gamma   90.00
#
_symmetry.space_group_name_H-M   'P 1'
#
loop_
_entity.id
_entity.type
_entity.pdbx_description
1 polymer ?
#
loop_
_entity_poly.entity_id
_entity_poly.type
_entity_poly.pdbx_seq_one_letter_code
_entity_poly.pdbx_strand_id
1 'polypeptide(L)'
;MSDHLHDRRIIETCLLLLNEKRLIWYRGINLDGVKALADALKFCKYLKHLSIRENDINDEGGKELADALCVNTTLTVLDLSQNRIAVEGGRAFANALCKNTTLISLYLDFNKVAGSLTDALYVNKTLLELNIESIGMTRNDIRELADALSSNSTLKSLDLSVNQLDSKAEDALGEALLTNTGLVFPRLNFSLMGSRK
;
A
#
# COMPACT_ATOMS: atom_id res chain seq x y z
N MET A 1 -18.96 -12.98 30.59
CA MET A 1 -19.16 -11.53 30.88
C MET A 1 -17.90 -10.70 30.56
N SER A 2 -16.98 -11.23 29.74
CA SER A 2 -15.65 -10.69 29.45
C SER A 2 -15.52 -10.00 28.08
N ASP A 3 -16.44 -10.22 27.14
CA ASP A 3 -16.27 -9.73 25.77
C ASP A 3 -16.61 -8.24 25.62
N HIS A 4 -17.67 -7.75 26.26
CA HIS A 4 -18.13 -6.37 26.07
C HIS A 4 -17.19 -5.30 26.64
N LEU A 5 -16.30 -5.62 27.58
CA LEU A 5 -15.33 -4.68 28.14
C LEU A 5 -14.03 -4.59 27.32
N HIS A 6 -13.68 -5.66 26.59
CA HIS A 6 -12.54 -5.66 25.68
C HIS A 6 -12.89 -4.86 24.41
N ASP A 7 -14.05 -5.13 23.82
CA ASP A 7 -14.57 -4.40 22.66
C ASP A 7 -14.78 -2.91 22.94
N ARG A 8 -15.32 -2.56 24.11
CA ARG A 8 -15.54 -1.14 24.47
C ARG A 8 -14.23 -0.39 24.64
N ARG A 9 -13.18 -1.01 25.19
CA ARG A 9 -11.84 -0.42 25.28
C ARG A 9 -11.18 -0.30 23.91
N ILE A 10 -11.34 -1.28 23.03
CA ILE A 10 -10.79 -1.21 21.68
C ILE A 10 -11.51 -0.12 20.88
N ILE A 11 -12.84 -0.02 20.94
CA ILE A 11 -13.62 1.03 20.28
C ILE A 11 -13.35 2.40 20.89
N GLU A 12 -13.26 2.54 22.22
CA GLU A 12 -12.87 3.81 22.88
C GLU A 12 -11.43 4.19 22.53
N THR A 13 -10.52 3.23 22.42
CA THR A 13 -9.15 3.46 21.96
C THR A 13 -9.16 3.84 20.48
N CYS A 14 -9.91 3.19 19.60
CA CYS A 14 -10.07 3.57 18.20
C CYS A 14 -10.70 4.96 18.05
N LEU A 15 -11.70 5.32 18.86
CA LEU A 15 -12.32 6.64 18.86
C LEU A 15 -11.39 7.73 19.43
N LEU A 16 -10.58 7.44 20.46
CA LEU A 16 -9.54 8.32 20.99
C LEU A 16 -8.39 8.50 19.98
N LEU A 17 -7.99 7.42 19.29
CA LEU A 17 -6.98 7.42 18.23
C LEU A 17 -7.43 8.27 17.04
N LEU A 18 -8.69 8.12 16.58
CA LEU A 18 -9.20 8.84 15.41
C LEU A 18 -9.54 10.33 15.67
N ASN A 19 -9.65 10.77 16.93
CA ASN A 19 -10.12 12.12 17.26
C ASN A 19 -9.04 13.22 17.22
N GLU A 20 -7.75 12.89 17.22
CA GLU A 20 -6.69 13.91 17.40
C GLU A 20 -5.96 14.39 16.13
N LYS A 21 -6.38 14.00 14.92
CA LYS A 21 -5.82 14.51 13.65
C LYS A 21 -4.28 14.43 13.54
N ARG A 22 -3.63 13.49 14.21
CA ARG A 22 -2.17 13.32 14.21
C ARG A 22 -1.81 11.93 13.69
N LEU A 23 -0.67 11.82 13.00
CA LEU A 23 -0.07 10.54 12.62
C LEU A 23 -0.07 9.63 13.85
N ILE A 24 -0.84 8.56 13.79
CA ILE A 24 -0.84 7.53 14.81
C ILE A 24 0.22 6.53 14.38
N TRP A 25 1.10 6.16 15.30
CA TRP A 25 2.03 5.05 15.12
C TRP A 25 1.88 4.15 16.32
N TYR A 26 1.55 2.88 16.09
CA TYR A 26 1.29 1.91 17.15
C TYR A 26 2.05 0.63 16.84
N ARG A 27 2.66 0.00 17.85
CA ARG A 27 3.31 -1.32 17.73
C ARG A 27 2.52 -2.35 18.53
N GLY A 28 2.37 -3.56 17.99
CA GLY A 28 1.75 -4.69 18.68
C GLY A 28 0.23 -4.78 18.54
N ILE A 29 -0.35 -4.23 17.46
CA ILE A 29 -1.75 -4.48 17.11
C ILE A 29 -1.89 -5.96 16.72
N ASN A 30 -2.75 -6.69 17.43
CA ASN A 30 -3.15 -8.04 17.06
C ASN A 30 -4.29 -8.02 16.03
N LEU A 31 -4.65 -9.18 15.48
CA LEU A 31 -5.70 -9.29 14.47
C LEU A 31 -7.03 -8.65 14.88
N ASP A 32 -7.47 -8.81 16.12
CA ASP A 32 -8.72 -8.22 16.62
C ASP A 32 -8.67 -6.69 16.65
N GLY A 33 -7.52 -6.12 17.03
CA GLY A 33 -7.27 -4.68 16.95
C GLY A 33 -7.31 -4.16 15.52
N VAL A 34 -6.79 -4.92 14.55
CA VAL A 34 -6.88 -4.55 13.13
C VAL A 34 -8.32 -4.60 12.64
N LYS A 35 -9.09 -5.63 13.01
CA LYS A 35 -10.51 -5.76 12.65
C LYS A 35 -11.33 -4.59 13.18
N ALA A 36 -11.16 -4.25 14.46
CA ALA A 36 -11.84 -3.11 15.05
C ALA A 36 -11.43 -1.77 14.40
N LEU A 37 -10.15 -1.61 14.05
CA LEU A 37 -9.68 -0.45 13.31
C LEU A 37 -10.30 -0.36 11.91
N ALA A 38 -10.35 -1.47 11.18
CA ALA A 38 -10.99 -1.56 9.87
C ALA A 38 -12.48 -1.19 9.95
N ASP A 39 -13.20 -1.71 10.95
CA ASP A 39 -14.59 -1.35 11.17
C ASP A 39 -14.78 0.13 11.52
N ALA A 40 -13.91 0.68 12.37
CA ALA A 40 -13.94 2.11 12.67
C ALA A 40 -13.64 2.97 11.44
N LEU A 41 -12.71 2.55 10.57
CA LEU A 41 -12.38 3.25 9.33
C LEU A 41 -13.57 3.31 8.36
N LYS A 42 -14.43 2.30 8.30
CA LYS A 42 -15.63 2.32 7.44
C LYS A 42 -16.55 3.50 7.76
N PHE A 43 -16.59 3.93 9.02
CA PHE A 43 -17.46 5.03 9.49
C PHE A 43 -16.71 6.33 9.80
N CYS A 44 -15.38 6.30 9.83
CA CYS A 44 -14.58 7.48 10.14
C CYS A 44 -14.65 8.51 8.99
N LYS A 45 -15.11 9.72 9.30
CA LYS A 45 -15.30 10.81 8.33
C LYS A 45 -14.23 11.90 8.37
N TYR A 46 -13.22 11.74 9.22
CA TYR A 46 -12.26 12.81 9.50
C TYR A 46 -10.80 12.38 9.32
N LEU A 47 -10.50 11.08 9.44
CA LEU A 47 -9.14 10.61 9.32
C LEU A 47 -8.64 10.76 7.87
N LYS A 48 -7.50 11.45 7.75
CA LYS A 48 -6.79 11.67 6.48
C LYS A 48 -5.53 10.82 6.37
N HIS A 49 -4.88 10.53 7.50
CA HIS A 49 -3.60 9.83 7.54
C HIS A 49 -3.66 8.73 8.59
N LEU A 50 -3.28 7.51 8.21
CA LEU A 50 -3.13 6.38 9.10
C LEU A 50 -1.78 5.71 8.84
N SER A 51 -0.98 5.54 9.89
CA SER A 51 0.18 4.64 9.87
C SER A 51 -0.01 3.56 10.91
N ILE A 52 0.11 2.32 10.49
CA ILE A 52 0.20 1.16 11.38
C ILE A 52 1.35 0.28 10.93
N ARG A 53 2.44 0.94 10.53
CA ARG A 53 3.73 0.31 10.20
C ARG A 53 4.22 -0.56 11.36
N GLU A 54 4.92 -1.64 11.03
CA GLU A 54 5.55 -2.55 12.01
C GLU A 54 4.56 -3.24 12.96
N ASN A 55 3.44 -3.72 12.43
CA ASN A 55 2.49 -4.60 13.12
C ASN A 55 2.42 -5.98 12.45
N ASP A 56 1.94 -7.01 13.12
CA ASP A 56 1.84 -8.35 12.52
C ASP A 56 0.49 -8.54 11.78
N ILE A 57 0.13 -7.56 10.95
CA ILE A 57 -1.20 -7.45 10.32
C ILE A 57 -1.50 -8.64 9.42
N ASN A 58 -0.49 -9.14 8.70
CA ASN A 58 -0.57 -10.27 7.77
C ASN A 58 -1.69 -10.14 6.71
N ASP A 59 -1.95 -11.20 5.94
CA ASP A 59 -2.97 -11.18 4.88
C ASP A 59 -4.39 -11.04 5.41
N GLU A 60 -4.71 -11.59 6.59
CA GLU A 60 -6.05 -11.50 7.16
C GLU A 60 -6.37 -10.06 7.58
N GLY A 61 -5.48 -9.42 8.34
CA GLY A 61 -5.66 -8.01 8.69
C GLY A 61 -5.59 -7.09 7.47
N GLY A 62 -4.77 -7.44 6.46
CA GLY A 62 -4.70 -6.71 5.20
C GLY A 62 -6.03 -6.71 4.44
N LYS A 63 -6.74 -7.85 4.42
CA LYS A 63 -8.08 -7.96 3.82
C LYS A 63 -9.10 -7.07 4.51
N GLU A 64 -9.13 -7.08 5.84
CA GLU A 64 -10.05 -6.24 6.62
C GLU A 64 -9.85 -4.74 6.33
N LEU A 65 -8.59 -4.30 6.28
CA LEU A 65 -8.25 -2.91 5.96
C LEU A 65 -8.58 -2.55 4.50
N ALA A 66 -8.38 -3.47 3.56
CA ALA A 66 -8.74 -3.26 2.15
C ALA A 66 -10.27 -3.14 1.98
N ASP A 67 -11.04 -3.96 2.68
CA ASP A 67 -12.51 -3.87 2.70
C ASP A 67 -12.98 -2.54 3.29
N ALA A 68 -12.33 -2.07 4.36
CA ALA A 68 -12.60 -0.74 4.91
C ALA A 68 -12.27 0.37 3.90
N LEU A 69 -11.17 0.25 3.17
CA LEU A 69 -10.75 1.21 2.15
C LEU A 69 -11.73 1.27 0.96
N CYS A 70 -12.45 0.19 0.64
CA CYS A 70 -13.47 0.20 -0.42
C CYS A 70 -14.61 1.19 -0.16
N VAL A 71 -14.93 1.48 1.12
CA VAL A 71 -16.04 2.35 1.51
C VAL A 71 -15.58 3.65 2.18
N ASN A 72 -14.35 3.69 2.70
CA ASN A 72 -13.80 4.90 3.28
C ASN A 72 -13.52 5.93 2.18
N THR A 73 -14.04 7.14 2.38
CA THR A 73 -13.94 8.25 1.42
C THR A 73 -13.17 9.44 1.98
N THR A 74 -12.39 9.24 3.05
CA THR A 74 -11.69 10.34 3.74
C THR A 74 -10.20 10.13 3.82
N LEU A 75 -9.75 8.90 3.95
CA LEU A 75 -8.35 8.55 4.07
C LEU A 75 -7.62 8.88 2.77
N THR A 76 -6.56 9.68 2.89
CA THR A 76 -5.71 10.12 1.80
C THR A 76 -4.32 9.48 1.86
N VAL A 77 -3.87 9.06 3.05
CA VAL A 77 -2.57 8.41 3.24
C VAL A 77 -2.71 7.20 4.14
N LEU A 78 -2.18 6.07 3.68
CA LEU A 78 -2.13 4.82 4.42
C LEU A 78 -0.71 4.25 4.39
N ASP A 79 -0.13 4.06 5.56
CA ASP A 79 1.18 3.43 5.75
C ASP A 79 1.02 2.10 6.48
N LEU A 80 1.34 1.04 5.74
CA LEU A 80 1.29 -0.37 6.12
C LEU A 80 2.65 -1.03 5.93
N SER A 81 3.75 -0.27 5.96
CA SER A 81 5.07 -0.86 5.79
C SER A 81 5.40 -1.86 6.91
N GLN A 82 6.19 -2.90 6.60
CA GLN A 82 6.66 -3.91 7.54
C GLN A 82 5.54 -4.66 8.29
N ASN A 83 4.49 -5.09 7.57
CA ASN A 83 3.30 -5.71 8.15
C ASN A 83 3.06 -7.18 7.78
N ARG A 84 4.02 -7.80 7.08
CA ARG A 84 3.95 -9.20 6.59
C ARG A 84 2.72 -9.48 5.72
N ILE A 85 2.17 -8.46 5.07
CA ILE A 85 1.14 -8.63 4.05
C ILE A 85 1.80 -9.30 2.85
N ALA A 86 1.16 -10.32 2.28
CA ALA A 86 1.65 -11.06 1.14
C ALA A 86 0.66 -10.96 -0.03
N VAL A 87 0.65 -11.97 -0.89
CA VAL A 87 -0.09 -11.95 -2.17
C VAL A 87 -1.59 -11.77 -1.94
N GLU A 88 -2.17 -12.47 -0.96
CA GLU A 88 -3.62 -12.45 -0.75
C GLU A 88 -4.12 -11.12 -0.20
N GLY A 89 -3.40 -10.52 0.75
CA GLY A 89 -3.69 -9.17 1.22
C GLY A 89 -3.39 -8.13 0.14
N GLY A 90 -2.33 -8.31 -0.65
CA GLY A 90 -2.01 -7.46 -1.79
C GLY A 90 -3.13 -7.42 -2.84
N ARG A 91 -3.71 -8.58 -3.19
CA ARG A 91 -4.88 -8.67 -4.09
C ARG A 91 -6.10 -7.96 -3.54
N ALA A 92 -6.33 -8.05 -2.23
CA ALA A 92 -7.41 -7.31 -1.58
C ALA A 92 -7.21 -5.79 -1.72
N PHE A 93 -5.99 -5.29 -1.49
CA PHE A 93 -5.66 -3.88 -1.72
C PHE A 93 -5.81 -3.47 -3.18
N ALA A 94 -5.43 -4.32 -4.14
CA ALA A 94 -5.63 -4.03 -5.56
C ALA A 94 -7.13 -3.81 -5.87
N ASN A 95 -7.98 -4.73 -5.41
CA ASN A 95 -9.43 -4.62 -5.57
C ASN A 95 -10.00 -3.36 -4.91
N ALA A 96 -9.48 -2.99 -3.73
CA ALA A 96 -9.89 -1.79 -3.03
C ALA A 96 -9.47 -0.52 -3.79
N LEU A 97 -8.23 -0.47 -4.31
CA LEU A 97 -7.72 0.64 -5.10
C LEU A 97 -8.49 0.82 -6.42
N CYS A 98 -8.99 -0.24 -7.05
CA CYS A 98 -9.86 -0.11 -8.23
C CYS A 98 -11.16 0.67 -7.94
N LYS A 99 -11.61 0.72 -6.67
CA LYS A 99 -12.84 1.39 -6.24
C LYS A 99 -12.59 2.69 -5.49
N ASN A 100 -11.50 2.77 -4.74
CA ASN A 100 -11.20 3.90 -3.89
C ASN A 100 -10.66 5.08 -4.70
N THR A 101 -11.33 6.22 -4.59
CA THR A 101 -10.98 7.46 -5.30
C THR A 101 -10.50 8.56 -4.36
N THR A 102 -10.05 8.21 -3.15
CA THR A 102 -9.63 9.19 -2.13
C THR A 102 -8.20 9.00 -1.64
N LEU A 103 -7.67 7.78 -1.70
CA LEU A 103 -6.32 7.47 -1.27
C LEU A 103 -5.31 7.99 -2.30
N ILE A 104 -4.40 8.84 -1.82
CA ILE A 104 -3.38 9.53 -2.62
C ILE A 104 -2.01 8.88 -2.45
N SER A 105 -1.66 8.47 -1.22
CA SER A 105 -0.37 7.83 -0.92
C SER A 105 -0.58 6.50 -0.20
N LEU A 106 0.08 5.45 -0.69
CA LEU A 106 0.08 4.11 -0.09
C LEU A 106 1.51 3.62 0.09
N TYR A 107 1.87 3.30 1.33
CA TYR A 107 3.16 2.72 1.69
C TYR A 107 2.98 1.27 2.12
N LEU A 108 3.63 0.36 1.41
CA LEU A 108 3.58 -1.09 1.61
C LEU A 108 4.99 -1.69 1.62
N ASP A 109 6.01 -0.89 1.94
CA ASP A 109 7.40 -1.35 2.03
C ASP A 109 7.54 -2.59 2.91
N PHE A 110 8.48 -3.47 2.59
CA PHE A 110 8.75 -4.71 3.30
C PHE A 110 7.52 -5.62 3.48
N ASN A 111 6.57 -5.56 2.54
CA ASN A 111 5.53 -6.55 2.34
C ASN A 111 5.79 -7.32 1.03
N LYS A 112 5.02 -8.36 0.71
CA LYS A 112 5.15 -9.19 -0.50
C LYS A 112 3.94 -9.01 -1.42
N VAL A 113 3.70 -7.77 -1.85
CA VAL A 113 2.45 -7.35 -2.52
C VAL A 113 2.63 -6.91 -3.97
N ALA A 114 3.86 -6.73 -4.44
CA ALA A 114 4.15 -5.95 -5.65
C ALA A 114 3.44 -6.47 -6.92
N GLY A 115 3.56 -7.76 -7.24
CA GLY A 115 2.84 -8.35 -8.39
C GLY A 115 1.31 -8.37 -8.22
N SER A 116 0.80 -8.24 -6.99
CA SER A 116 -0.64 -8.26 -6.73
C SER A 116 -1.33 -6.92 -6.96
N LEU A 117 -0.57 -5.82 -7.06
CA LEU A 117 -1.11 -4.46 -7.20
C LEU A 117 -1.19 -3.98 -8.67
N THR A 118 -0.69 -4.78 -9.61
CA THR A 118 -0.55 -4.43 -11.03
C THR A 118 -1.89 -4.12 -11.69
N ASP A 119 -2.91 -4.94 -11.45
CA ASP A 119 -4.29 -4.72 -11.93
C ASP A 119 -4.85 -3.36 -11.49
N ALA A 120 -4.57 -2.96 -10.25
CA ALA A 120 -5.01 -1.67 -9.73
C ALA A 120 -4.33 -0.50 -10.42
N LEU A 121 -3.06 -0.63 -10.81
CA LEU A 121 -2.34 0.42 -11.52
C LEU A 121 -2.89 0.67 -12.94
N TYR A 122 -3.51 -0.32 -13.59
CA TYR A 122 -4.21 -0.07 -14.86
C TYR A 122 -5.44 0.81 -14.68
N VAL A 123 -6.19 0.58 -13.60
CA VAL A 123 -7.52 1.16 -13.39
C VAL A 123 -7.49 2.44 -12.56
N ASN A 124 -6.77 2.45 -11.44
CA ASN A 124 -6.80 3.55 -10.48
C ASN A 124 -6.22 4.83 -11.08
N LYS A 125 -6.99 5.92 -10.99
CA LYS A 125 -6.63 7.27 -11.46
C LYS A 125 -6.56 8.30 -10.32
N THR A 126 -6.32 7.84 -9.10
CA THR A 126 -6.29 8.69 -7.90
C THR A 126 -4.94 8.62 -7.18
N LEU A 127 -4.34 7.44 -7.07
CA LEU A 127 -3.11 7.21 -6.34
C LEU A 127 -1.95 7.92 -7.03
N LEU A 128 -1.29 8.82 -6.30
CA LEU A 128 -0.17 9.63 -6.80
C LEU A 128 1.17 9.13 -6.29
N GLU A 129 1.20 8.43 -5.16
CA GLU A 129 2.40 7.93 -4.53
C GLU A 129 2.19 6.48 -4.07
N LEU A 130 3.09 5.61 -4.52
CA LEU A 130 3.11 4.21 -4.16
C LEU A 130 4.53 3.82 -3.75
N ASN A 131 4.67 3.27 -2.54
CA ASN A 131 5.90 2.65 -2.12
C ASN A 131 5.67 1.16 -1.89
N ILE A 132 6.38 0.34 -2.66
CA ILE A 132 6.26 -1.13 -2.67
C ILE A 132 7.64 -1.78 -2.69
N GLU A 133 8.60 -1.20 -1.96
CA GLU A 133 9.81 -1.91 -1.58
C GLU A 133 9.43 -3.29 -1.02
N SER A 134 9.89 -4.39 -1.62
CA SER A 134 9.38 -5.72 -1.29
C SER A 134 10.52 -6.73 -1.26
N ILE A 135 10.65 -7.42 -0.12
CA ILE A 135 11.61 -8.51 0.01
C ILE A 135 11.13 -9.68 -0.87
N GLY A 136 11.87 -9.94 -1.95
CA GLY A 136 11.65 -11.09 -2.82
C GLY A 136 10.71 -10.85 -3.99
N MET A 137 10.69 -9.63 -4.56
CA MET A 137 10.11 -9.44 -5.89
C MET A 137 10.77 -10.37 -6.90
N THR A 138 9.97 -11.11 -7.65
CA THR A 138 10.43 -11.92 -8.76
C THR A 138 10.58 -11.05 -10.01
N ARG A 139 11.31 -11.56 -11.02
CA ARG A 139 11.39 -10.92 -12.32
C ARG A 139 10.01 -10.72 -12.95
N ASN A 140 9.09 -11.66 -12.73
CA ASN A 140 7.73 -11.57 -13.28
C ASN A 140 6.96 -10.42 -12.62
N ASP A 141 7.07 -10.25 -11.30
CA ASP A 141 6.43 -9.11 -10.60
C ASP A 141 6.90 -7.77 -11.17
N ILE A 142 8.20 -7.64 -11.47
CA ILE A 142 8.75 -6.41 -12.06
C ILE A 142 8.25 -6.20 -13.49
N ARG A 143 8.16 -7.26 -14.29
CA ARG A 143 7.65 -7.18 -15.66
C ARG A 143 6.18 -6.74 -15.67
N GLU A 144 5.34 -7.36 -14.85
CA GLU A 144 3.92 -7.00 -14.74
C GLU A 144 3.75 -5.56 -14.21
N LEU A 145 4.60 -5.14 -13.27
CA LEU A 145 4.64 -3.75 -12.82
C LEU A 145 5.04 -2.80 -13.95
N ALA A 146 6.07 -3.13 -14.74
CA ALA A 146 6.51 -2.33 -15.87
C ALA A 146 5.40 -2.18 -16.94
N ASP A 147 4.70 -3.29 -17.25
CA ASP A 147 3.57 -3.28 -18.18
C ASP A 147 2.43 -2.38 -17.66
N ALA A 148 2.12 -2.43 -16.36
CA ALA A 148 1.11 -1.58 -15.74
C ALA A 148 1.51 -0.10 -15.71
N LEU A 149 2.78 0.19 -15.40
CA LEU A 149 3.33 1.54 -15.39
C LEU A 149 3.31 2.17 -16.79
N SER A 150 3.60 1.41 -17.85
CA SER A 150 3.54 1.92 -19.23
C SER A 150 2.16 2.50 -19.59
N SER A 151 1.10 2.01 -18.94
CA SER A 151 -0.28 2.49 -19.12
C SER A 151 -0.75 3.50 -18.06
N ASN A 152 -0.04 3.60 -16.92
CA ASN A 152 -0.43 4.49 -15.82
C ASN A 152 0.24 5.87 -15.95
N SER A 153 -0.56 6.90 -16.24
CA SER A 153 -0.13 8.31 -16.27
C SER A 153 -0.50 9.11 -15.00
N THR A 154 -1.11 8.44 -14.02
CA THR A 154 -1.61 9.07 -12.78
C THR A 154 -0.52 9.13 -11.72
N LEU A 155 0.15 8.00 -11.45
CA LEU A 155 1.16 7.86 -10.41
C LEU A 155 2.32 8.82 -10.69
N LYS A 156 2.72 9.60 -9.68
CA LYS A 156 3.76 10.63 -9.77
C LYS A 156 5.06 10.22 -9.11
N SER A 157 4.97 9.39 -8.07
CA SER A 157 6.12 8.83 -7.38
C SER A 157 5.95 7.34 -7.14
N LEU A 158 7.03 6.61 -7.40
CA LEU A 158 7.16 5.17 -7.16
C LEU A 158 8.53 4.93 -6.55
N ASP A 159 8.56 4.24 -5.41
CA ASP A 159 9.81 3.79 -4.79
C ASP A 159 9.95 2.26 -4.87
N LEU A 160 11.08 1.82 -5.46
CA LEU A 160 11.55 0.44 -5.59
C LEU A 160 13.03 0.31 -5.22
N SER A 161 13.60 1.29 -4.49
CA SER A 161 15.05 1.52 -4.34
C SER A 161 15.81 0.45 -3.54
N VAL A 162 15.14 -0.54 -2.96
CA VAL A 162 15.77 -1.63 -2.20
C VAL A 162 15.35 -3.01 -2.74
N ASN A 163 14.94 -3.07 -4.01
CA ASN A 163 14.70 -4.34 -4.68
C ASN A 163 15.97 -4.85 -5.36
N GLN A 164 16.23 -6.16 -5.27
CA GLN A 164 17.31 -6.80 -6.01
C GLN A 164 16.84 -7.08 -7.44
N LEU A 165 17.12 -6.15 -8.34
CA LEU A 165 16.75 -6.25 -9.74
C LEU A 165 17.91 -6.85 -10.54
N ASP A 166 17.60 -7.83 -11.40
CA ASP A 166 18.54 -8.26 -12.42
C ASP A 166 18.44 -7.36 -13.66
N SER A 167 19.42 -7.44 -14.55
CA SER A 167 19.52 -6.55 -15.72
C SER A 167 18.28 -6.56 -16.62
N LYS A 168 17.55 -7.67 -16.72
CA LYS A 168 16.34 -7.75 -17.55
C LYS A 168 15.15 -7.07 -16.87
N ALA A 169 15.07 -7.16 -15.55
CA ALA A 169 14.08 -6.45 -14.75
C ALA A 169 14.33 -4.92 -14.80
N GLU A 170 15.60 -4.51 -14.74
CA GLU A 170 16.01 -3.12 -14.93
C GLU A 170 15.67 -2.61 -16.36
N ASP A 171 15.98 -3.39 -17.40
CA ASP A 171 15.65 -3.03 -18.80
C ASP A 171 14.13 -2.86 -18.99
N ALA A 172 13.30 -3.77 -18.47
CA ALA A 172 11.84 -3.69 -18.58
C ALA A 172 11.26 -2.43 -17.90
N LEU A 173 11.73 -2.09 -16.69
CA LEU A 173 11.34 -0.85 -16.03
C LEU A 173 11.83 0.38 -16.80
N GLY A 174 13.05 0.32 -17.36
CA GLY A 174 13.59 1.39 -18.20
C GLY A 174 12.71 1.68 -19.42
N GLU A 175 12.31 0.63 -20.16
CA GLU A 175 11.39 0.75 -21.31
C GLU A 175 10.03 1.32 -20.91
N ALA A 176 9.46 0.85 -19.80
CA ALA A 176 8.19 1.36 -19.29
C ALA A 176 8.29 2.86 -18.94
N LEU A 177 9.37 3.28 -18.29
CA LEU A 177 9.58 4.67 -17.91
C LEU A 177 9.82 5.61 -19.11
N LEU A 178 10.32 5.10 -20.24
CA LEU A 178 10.44 5.90 -21.47
C LEU A 178 9.08 6.29 -22.05
N THR A 179 8.06 5.44 -21.85
CA THR A 179 6.69 5.67 -22.35
C THR A 179 5.77 6.28 -21.29
N ASN A 180 6.11 6.12 -20.01
CA ASN A 180 5.35 6.68 -18.91
C ASN A 180 5.46 8.21 -18.89
N THR A 181 4.31 8.89 -18.94
CA THR A 181 4.21 10.36 -18.87
C THR A 181 3.71 10.87 -17.52
N GLY A 182 3.39 9.95 -16.60
CA GLY A 182 2.84 10.24 -15.29
C GLY A 182 3.89 10.48 -14.22
N LEU A 183 4.87 9.58 -14.14
CA LEU A 183 5.90 9.54 -13.12
C LEU A 183 6.87 10.72 -13.27
N VAL A 184 7.09 11.42 -12.17
CA VAL A 184 8.02 12.57 -12.09
C VAL A 184 9.20 12.24 -11.19
N PHE A 185 8.98 11.45 -10.14
CA PHE A 185 9.99 11.10 -9.15
C PHE A 185 10.08 9.57 -8.92
N PRO A 186 10.56 8.80 -9.90
CA PRO A 186 10.86 7.39 -9.68
C PRO A 186 12.13 7.25 -8.83
N ARG A 187 12.03 6.56 -7.69
CA ARG A 187 13.18 6.14 -6.87
C ARG A 187 13.45 4.68 -7.15
N LEU A 188 14.48 4.38 -7.93
CA LEU A 188 14.85 3.02 -8.35
C LEU A 188 16.28 2.70 -7.94
N ASN A 189 16.54 1.42 -7.67
CA ASN A 189 17.90 0.92 -7.44
C ASN A 189 18.54 0.60 -8.81
N PHE A 190 19.24 1.57 -9.40
CA PHE A 190 19.96 1.34 -10.65
C PHE A 190 21.38 0.87 -10.35
N SER A 191 21.59 -0.45 -10.38
CA SER A 191 22.92 -1.00 -10.14
C SER A 191 23.83 -0.95 -11.38
N LEU A 192 23.29 -0.70 -12.59
CA LEU A 192 24.05 -0.78 -13.85
C LEU A 192 23.89 0.37 -14.87
N MET A 193 23.27 1.51 -14.54
CA MET A 193 23.28 2.69 -15.42
C MET A 193 24.61 3.48 -15.39
N GLY A 194 25.73 2.77 -15.42
CA GLY A 194 27.07 3.30 -15.68
C GLY A 194 27.59 3.03 -17.10
N SER A 195 26.81 2.37 -17.97
CA SER A 195 27.38 1.82 -19.22
C SER A 195 26.43 1.71 -20.42
N ARG A 196 25.50 2.66 -20.59
CA ARG A 196 24.88 2.89 -21.91
C ARG A 196 25.02 4.36 -22.28
N LYS A 197 26.04 4.64 -23.09
CA LYS A 197 26.21 5.87 -23.88
C LYS A 197 25.26 5.85 -25.06
#